data_AF-A0A7J8H7D5-F1
#
_entry.id   AF-A0A7J8H7D5-F1
#
_cell.length_a   1.000
_cell.length_b   1.000
_cell.length_c   1.000
_cell.angle_alpha   90.00
_cell.angle_beta   90.00
_cell.angle_gamma   90.00
#
_symmetry.space_group_name_H-M   'P 1'
#
loop_
_entity.id
_entity.type
_entity.pdbx_description
1 polymer ?
#
loop_
_entity_poly.entity_id
_entity_poly.type
_entity_poly.pdbx_seq_one_letter_code
_entity_poly.pdbx_strand_id
1 'polypeptide(L)'
;MSQDTEGDMKEVELKLLIAGTGFSNLEQILSLLRFTKDLLLTSSYLSDRIFTGEHIKFLASQYLNVTNNHWCSWSLSQAGLLTSFVPRHLLRLYQLLFFTLPGTPVFSPGSVLSNMTVKGQSEDPGSLLSLFRQLSNQRGKERSLLHGDFHALTSGSDLFAYVRRWDQNKRFLVVLNFGDVGQTAPLAAASAGLPAKVDLLLSTQPGREADTSLELEHLKLEPHEGLLLHFPYVA
;
A
#
# COMPACT_ATOMS: atom_id res chain seq x y z
N MET A 1 38.93 -34.48 -29.11
CA MET A 1 38.54 -34.52 -27.69
C MET A 1 38.29 -33.09 -27.26
N SER A 2 37.08 -32.60 -27.52
CA SER A 2 36.61 -31.30 -27.05
C SER A 2 35.97 -31.54 -25.68
N GLN A 3 36.54 -30.95 -24.64
CA GLN A 3 35.92 -30.94 -23.32
C GLN A 3 34.95 -29.75 -23.29
N ASP A 4 33.66 -30.05 -23.45
CA ASP A 4 32.59 -29.13 -23.08
C ASP A 4 32.67 -28.91 -21.57
N THR A 5 33.03 -27.69 -21.17
CA THR A 5 32.93 -27.24 -19.78
C THR A 5 31.54 -26.65 -19.62
N GLU A 6 30.58 -27.54 -19.38
CA GLU A 6 29.23 -27.15 -18.99
C GLU A 6 29.31 -26.56 -17.58
N GLY A 7 29.32 -25.23 -17.52
CA GLY A 7 29.32 -24.47 -16.27
C GLY A 7 28.00 -24.73 -15.55
N ASP A 8 28.06 -25.53 -14.51
CA ASP A 8 26.98 -25.80 -13.56
C ASP A 8 26.54 -24.46 -12.91
N MET A 9 25.54 -23.80 -13.49
CA MET A 9 24.83 -22.70 -12.86
C MET A 9 24.08 -23.30 -11.67
N LYS A 10 24.70 -23.26 -10.50
CA LYS A 10 24.03 -23.54 -9.23
C LYS A 10 22.77 -22.70 -9.15
N GLU A 11 21.63 -23.36 -9.17
CA GLU A 11 20.34 -22.80 -8.86
C GLU A 11 20.42 -22.18 -7.45
N VAL A 12 20.34 -20.85 -7.37
CA VAL A 12 20.37 -20.15 -6.09
C VAL A 12 19.02 -20.41 -5.43
N GLU A 13 19.00 -21.31 -4.45
CA GLU A 13 17.79 -21.63 -3.70
C GLU A 13 17.37 -20.43 -2.84
N LEU A 14 16.46 -19.61 -3.36
CA LEU A 14 15.88 -18.47 -2.65
C LEU A 14 14.87 -18.97 -1.62
N LYS A 15 15.30 -19.10 -0.36
CA LYS A 15 14.42 -19.41 0.77
C LYS A 15 13.92 -18.14 1.43
N LEU A 16 12.62 -18.05 1.65
CA LEU A 16 11.97 -16.97 2.38
C LEU A 16 11.35 -17.52 3.68
N LEU A 17 11.67 -16.90 4.81
CA LEU A 17 11.04 -17.18 6.10
C LEU A 17 10.02 -16.09 6.42
N ILE A 18 8.81 -16.51 6.80
CA ILE A 18 7.75 -15.61 7.28
C ILE A 18 7.41 -16.02 8.72
N ALA A 19 7.55 -15.08 9.65
CA ALA A 19 7.10 -15.25 11.04
C ALA A 19 5.79 -14.49 11.28
N GLY A 20 4.99 -15.00 12.21
CA GLY A 20 3.78 -14.35 12.69
C GLY A 20 3.87 -14.07 14.18
N THR A 21 3.37 -12.90 14.59
CA THR A 21 3.17 -12.56 16.00
C THR A 21 1.82 -11.90 16.23
N GLY A 22 1.26 -12.09 17.43
CA GLY A 22 0.08 -11.37 17.88
C GLY A 22 0.39 -10.01 18.50
N PHE A 23 1.67 -9.62 18.59
CA PHE A 23 2.06 -8.33 19.16
C PHE A 23 1.55 -7.16 18.31
N SER A 24 1.00 -6.15 18.99
CA SER A 24 0.69 -4.83 18.44
C SER A 24 1.67 -3.76 18.92
N ASN A 25 2.53 -4.08 19.89
CA ASN A 25 3.53 -3.17 20.44
C ASN A 25 4.81 -3.18 19.58
N LEU A 26 5.27 -1.98 19.21
CA LEU A 26 6.42 -1.81 18.31
C LEU A 26 7.72 -2.38 18.91
N GLU A 27 8.01 -2.15 20.19
CA GLU A 27 9.25 -2.63 20.83
C GLU A 27 9.35 -4.15 20.81
N GLN A 28 8.24 -4.85 21.06
CA GLN A 28 8.21 -6.31 21.00
C GLN A 28 8.43 -6.81 19.57
N ILE A 29 7.81 -6.17 18.57
CA ILE A 29 7.98 -6.50 17.15
C ILE A 29 9.44 -6.29 16.73
N LEU A 30 10.07 -5.20 17.20
CA LEU A 30 11.47 -4.94 16.89
C LEU A 30 12.43 -5.88 17.56
N SER A 31 12.12 -6.33 18.77
CA SER A 31 12.93 -7.36 19.41
C SER A 31 13.05 -8.59 18.52
N LEU A 32 11.98 -8.97 17.80
CA LEU A 32 11.99 -10.10 16.86
C LEU A 32 12.77 -9.82 15.57
N LEU A 33 12.62 -8.63 14.98
CA LEU A 33 13.30 -8.25 13.74
C LEU A 33 14.82 -8.12 13.90
N ARG A 34 15.31 -7.79 15.11
CA ARG A 34 16.76 -7.68 15.39
C ARG A 34 17.54 -8.98 15.18
N PHE A 35 16.87 -10.13 15.27
CA PHE A 35 17.53 -11.43 15.18
C PHE A 35 17.70 -11.95 13.75
N THR A 36 16.97 -11.42 12.77
CA THR A 36 16.96 -11.93 11.38
C THR A 36 16.69 -10.83 10.37
N LYS A 37 17.72 -10.45 9.60
CA LYS A 37 17.63 -9.38 8.58
C LYS A 37 16.73 -9.72 7.39
N ASP A 38 16.55 -11.00 7.09
CA ASP A 38 15.79 -11.49 5.92
C ASP A 38 14.41 -12.07 6.28
N LEU A 39 13.91 -11.77 7.50
CA LEU A 39 12.63 -12.25 7.98
C LEU A 39 11.50 -11.29 7.61
N LEU A 40 10.46 -11.79 6.94
CA LEU A 40 9.18 -11.09 6.88
C LEU A 40 8.37 -11.38 8.13
N LEU A 41 7.93 -10.34 8.82
CA LEU A 41 7.15 -10.44 10.06
C LEU A 41 5.72 -9.92 9.85
N THR A 42 4.75 -10.81 10.02
CA THR A 42 3.33 -10.45 10.08
C THR A 42 2.95 -10.19 11.54
N SER A 43 2.25 -9.07 11.78
CA SER A 43 1.87 -8.64 13.12
C SER A 43 0.50 -7.96 13.15
N SER A 44 0.02 -7.66 14.36
CA SER A 44 -1.20 -6.91 14.62
C SER A 44 -0.94 -5.41 14.86
N TYR A 45 0.22 -4.89 14.44
CA TYR A 45 0.61 -3.49 14.64
C TYR A 45 -0.38 -2.49 14.03
N LEU A 46 -0.88 -2.77 12.81
CA LEU A 46 -1.86 -1.93 12.13
C LEU A 46 -3.32 -2.31 12.44
N SER A 47 -3.58 -3.21 13.39
CA SER A 47 -4.93 -3.67 13.73
C SER A 47 -5.62 -2.83 14.80
N ASP A 48 -5.09 -1.64 15.09
CA ASP A 48 -5.72 -0.69 16.00
C ASP A 48 -7.14 -0.33 15.51
N ARG A 49 -8.02 0.05 16.43
CA ARG A 49 -9.42 0.45 16.17
C ARG A 49 -9.56 1.94 15.91
N ILE A 50 -8.47 2.71 15.95
CA ILE A 50 -8.42 4.11 15.57
C ILE A 50 -8.14 4.20 14.06
N PHE A 51 -9.12 4.70 13.30
CA PHE A 51 -9.08 4.73 11.84
C PHE A 51 -8.94 6.15 11.28
N THR A 52 -8.16 7.04 11.90
CA THR A 52 -7.92 8.39 11.34
C THR A 52 -6.72 8.39 10.41
N GLY A 53 -6.72 9.28 9.41
CA GLY A 53 -5.60 9.43 8.48
C GLY A 53 -4.28 9.74 9.19
N GLU A 54 -4.32 10.65 10.17
CA GLU A 54 -3.16 11.02 11.00
C GLU A 54 -2.63 9.85 11.82
N HIS A 55 -3.50 9.04 12.44
CA HIS A 55 -3.07 7.89 13.22
C HIS A 55 -2.43 6.82 12.35
N ILE A 56 -3.04 6.48 11.21
CA ILE A 56 -2.49 5.50 10.27
C ILE A 56 -1.18 6.00 9.66
N LYS A 57 -1.09 7.30 9.34
CA LYS A 57 0.17 7.96 8.94
C LYS A 57 1.25 7.81 10.01
N PHE A 58 0.92 8.10 11.26
CA PHE A 58 1.83 7.97 12.40
C PHE A 58 2.34 6.54 12.53
N LEU A 59 1.44 5.54 12.57
CA LEU A 59 1.82 4.13 12.69
C LEU A 59 2.73 3.69 11.54
N ALA A 60 2.36 3.97 10.29
CA ALA A 60 3.15 3.58 9.12
C ALA A 60 4.53 4.26 9.11
N SER A 61 4.59 5.56 9.43
CA SER A 61 5.85 6.32 9.47
C SER A 61 6.76 5.85 10.59
N GLN A 62 6.21 5.57 11.78
CA GLN A 62 6.97 5.02 12.91
C GLN A 62 7.56 3.65 12.56
N TYR A 63 6.75 2.76 11.97
CA TYR A 63 7.22 1.43 11.59
C TYR A 63 8.35 1.47 10.55
N LEU A 64 8.23 2.34 9.54
CA LEU A 64 9.26 2.51 8.51
C LEU A 64 10.54 3.14 9.06
N ASN A 65 10.41 4.16 9.90
CA ASN A 65 11.55 4.82 10.54
C ASN A 65 12.36 3.81 11.36
N VAL A 66 11.67 3.01 12.17
CA VAL A 66 12.33 2.11 13.10
C VAL A 66 12.89 0.85 12.41
N THR A 67 12.34 0.47 11.26
CA THR A 67 12.91 -0.57 10.40
C THR A 67 14.07 -0.05 9.55
N ASN A 68 14.49 1.22 9.72
CA ASN A 68 15.53 1.88 8.92
C ASN A 68 15.29 1.73 7.40
N ASN A 69 14.02 1.76 6.97
CA ASN A 69 13.62 1.47 5.59
C ASN A 69 14.11 0.10 5.03
N HIS A 70 14.46 -0.86 5.89
CA HIS A 70 14.64 -2.25 5.47
C HIS A 70 13.32 -2.83 4.94
N TRP A 71 13.44 -3.82 4.06
CA TRP A 71 12.29 -4.45 3.44
C TRP A 71 11.41 -5.15 4.49
N CYS A 72 10.21 -4.62 4.74
CA CYS A 72 9.29 -5.11 5.75
C CYS A 72 8.02 -5.70 5.11
N SER A 73 7.17 -6.34 5.92
CA SER A 73 5.84 -6.78 5.50
C SER A 73 4.73 -5.95 6.14
N TRP A 74 3.64 -5.79 5.40
CA TRP A 74 2.43 -5.08 5.83
C TRP A 74 1.27 -6.06 5.95
N SER A 75 0.74 -6.20 7.16
CA SER A 75 -0.40 -7.06 7.49
C SER A 75 -1.25 -6.42 8.58
N LEU A 76 -2.53 -6.82 8.68
CA LEU A 76 -3.34 -6.54 9.88
C LEU A 76 -3.22 -7.62 10.95
N SER A 77 -2.78 -8.82 10.58
CA SER A 77 -2.82 -9.97 11.46
C SER A 77 -1.91 -11.07 10.93
N GLN A 78 -1.43 -11.93 11.84
CA GLN A 78 -0.75 -13.18 11.48
C GLN A 78 -1.68 -14.24 10.86
N ALA A 79 -2.97 -14.27 11.26
CA ALA A 79 -3.88 -15.37 10.92
C ALA A 79 -5.35 -14.98 10.80
N GLY A 80 -5.73 -13.76 11.19
CA GLY A 80 -7.11 -13.28 11.11
C GLY A 80 -7.43 -12.65 9.75
N LEU A 81 -8.72 -12.61 9.42
CA LEU A 81 -9.24 -11.97 8.20
C LEU A 81 -9.24 -10.45 8.36
N LEU A 82 -9.01 -9.69 7.27
CA LEU A 82 -9.09 -8.21 7.32
C LEU A 82 -10.44 -7.74 7.88
N THR A 83 -11.52 -8.46 7.52
CA THR A 83 -12.91 -8.18 7.93
C THR A 83 -13.15 -8.30 9.43
N SER A 84 -12.25 -8.95 10.19
CA SER A 84 -12.34 -9.04 11.65
C SER A 84 -11.80 -7.78 12.36
N PHE A 85 -10.91 -7.04 11.70
CA PHE A 85 -10.20 -5.90 12.29
C PHE A 85 -10.67 -4.56 11.72
N VAL A 86 -11.00 -4.53 10.43
CA VAL A 86 -11.35 -3.31 9.70
C VAL A 86 -12.83 -3.32 9.29
N PRO A 87 -13.58 -2.24 9.56
CA PRO A 87 -14.96 -2.08 9.07
C PRO A 87 -15.07 -2.22 7.56
N ARG A 88 -16.21 -2.74 7.08
CA ARG A 88 -16.42 -3.03 5.65
C ARG A 88 -16.17 -1.84 4.72
N HIS A 89 -16.54 -0.63 5.15
CA HIS A 89 -16.36 0.59 4.35
C HIS A 89 -14.89 0.99 4.15
N LEU A 90 -13.98 0.55 5.03
CA LEU A 90 -12.54 0.83 4.93
C LEU A 90 -11.73 -0.27 4.23
N LEU A 91 -12.32 -1.43 3.91
CA LEU A 91 -11.57 -2.56 3.33
C LEU A 91 -10.83 -2.19 2.03
N ARG A 92 -11.49 -1.39 1.17
CA ARG A 92 -10.90 -0.94 -0.11
C ARG A 92 -9.74 0.02 0.11
N LEU A 93 -9.84 0.90 1.12
CA LEU A 93 -8.76 1.79 1.53
C LEU A 93 -7.54 1.03 2.03
N TYR A 94 -7.74 0.02 2.89
CA TYR A 94 -6.64 -0.80 3.40
C TYR A 94 -5.97 -1.64 2.31
N GLN A 95 -6.74 -2.12 1.31
CA GLN A 95 -6.14 -2.76 0.14
C GLN A 95 -5.22 -1.79 -0.61
N LEU A 96 -5.72 -0.59 -0.95
CA LEU A 96 -4.91 0.42 -1.63
C LEU A 96 -3.66 0.76 -0.82
N LEU A 97 -3.82 1.02 0.50
CA LEU A 97 -2.71 1.31 1.41
C LEU A 97 -1.64 0.21 1.36
N PHE A 98 -2.00 -1.05 1.61
CA PHE A 98 -1.01 -2.13 1.64
C PHE A 98 -0.33 -2.35 0.30
N PHE A 99 -1.07 -2.27 -0.80
CA PHE A 99 -0.49 -2.38 -2.14
C PHE A 99 0.40 -1.19 -2.53
N THR A 100 0.41 -0.10 -1.78
CA THR A 100 1.20 1.09 -2.11
C THR A 100 2.20 1.53 -1.03
N LEU A 101 2.25 0.88 0.14
CA LEU A 101 3.34 1.01 1.11
C LEU A 101 4.61 0.23 0.67
N PRO A 102 5.82 0.71 1.04
CA PRO A 102 7.08 0.04 0.69
C PRO A 102 7.28 -1.24 1.51
N GLY A 103 7.44 -2.39 0.84
CA GLY A 103 7.57 -3.70 1.50
C GLY A 103 6.82 -4.83 0.79
N THR A 104 6.39 -5.86 1.51
CA THR A 104 5.54 -6.94 0.99
C THR A 104 4.15 -6.89 1.65
N PRO A 105 3.07 -6.62 0.91
CA PRO A 105 1.73 -6.72 1.46
C PRO A 105 1.36 -8.20 1.65
N VAL A 106 0.91 -8.56 2.85
CA VAL A 106 0.51 -9.92 3.20
C VAL A 106 -0.98 -9.94 3.55
N PHE A 107 -1.74 -10.74 2.80
CA PHE A 107 -3.19 -10.87 2.95
C PHE A 107 -3.55 -12.30 3.33
N SER A 108 -4.40 -12.46 4.34
CA SER A 108 -4.98 -13.76 4.68
C SER A 108 -5.96 -14.21 3.57
N PRO A 109 -6.00 -15.52 3.24
CA PRO A 109 -7.03 -16.07 2.34
C PRO A 109 -8.42 -15.74 2.87
N GLY A 110 -9.32 -15.26 2.00
CA GLY A 110 -10.65 -14.81 2.40
C GLY A 110 -10.74 -13.38 2.93
N SER A 111 -9.64 -12.61 2.97
CA SER A 111 -9.68 -11.16 3.18
C SER A 111 -10.57 -10.40 2.18
N VAL A 112 -10.89 -11.03 1.05
CA VAL A 112 -11.81 -10.55 0.01
C VAL A 112 -13.27 -11.01 0.20
N LEU A 113 -13.61 -11.65 1.33
CA LEU A 113 -14.95 -12.23 1.57
C LEU A 113 -16.01 -11.13 1.68
N SER A 114 -16.66 -10.87 0.55
CA SER A 114 -18.03 -10.35 0.48
C SER A 114 -19.03 -11.51 0.58
N ASN A 115 -20.32 -11.22 0.70
CA ASN A 115 -21.39 -12.24 0.60
C ASN A 115 -21.49 -12.89 -0.81
N MET A 116 -20.48 -12.69 -1.67
CA MET A 116 -20.45 -13.12 -3.06
C MET A 116 -19.30 -14.07 -3.32
N THR A 117 -19.56 -15.09 -4.14
CA THR A 117 -18.54 -16.06 -4.54
C THR A 117 -17.42 -15.41 -5.33
N VAL A 118 -16.24 -16.05 -5.38
CA VAL A 118 -15.12 -15.60 -6.22
C VAL A 118 -15.53 -15.44 -7.67
N LYS A 119 -16.40 -16.32 -8.18
CA LYS A 119 -16.95 -16.22 -9.55
C LYS A 119 -17.76 -14.94 -9.71
N GLY A 120 -18.72 -14.67 -8.83
CA GLY A 120 -19.52 -13.44 -8.90
C GLY A 120 -18.66 -12.18 -8.79
N GLN A 121 -17.67 -12.17 -7.89
CA GLN A 121 -16.75 -11.02 -7.78
C GLN A 121 -15.88 -10.85 -9.04
N SER A 122 -15.52 -11.94 -9.72
CA SER A 122 -14.74 -11.87 -10.95
C SER A 122 -15.53 -11.29 -12.13
N GLU A 123 -16.86 -11.36 -12.07
CA GLU A 123 -17.78 -10.81 -13.09
C GLU A 123 -18.17 -9.35 -12.79
N ASP A 124 -17.99 -8.89 -11.55
CA ASP A 124 -18.26 -7.52 -11.10
C ASP A 124 -16.98 -6.66 -11.11
N PRO A 125 -16.84 -5.68 -12.04
CA PRO A 125 -15.69 -4.78 -12.09
C PRO A 125 -15.54 -3.90 -10.84
N GLY A 126 -16.63 -3.65 -10.11
CA GLY A 126 -16.64 -2.85 -8.89
C GLY A 126 -16.29 -3.63 -7.62
N SER A 127 -16.04 -4.94 -7.74
CA SER A 127 -15.83 -5.82 -6.59
C SER A 127 -14.47 -5.60 -5.90
N LEU A 128 -14.38 -6.10 -4.66
CA LEU A 128 -13.15 -6.08 -3.87
C LEU A 128 -12.04 -6.93 -4.52
N LEU A 129 -12.40 -8.04 -5.17
CA LEU A 129 -11.46 -8.87 -5.93
C LEU A 129 -10.93 -8.14 -7.18
N SER A 130 -11.80 -7.43 -7.90
CA SER A 130 -11.41 -6.65 -9.08
C SER A 130 -10.42 -5.55 -8.70
N LEU A 131 -10.69 -4.82 -7.60
CA LEU A 131 -9.77 -3.84 -7.03
C LEU A 131 -8.42 -4.49 -6.64
N PHE A 132 -8.45 -5.61 -5.92
CA PHE A 132 -7.24 -6.35 -5.53
C PHE A 132 -6.38 -6.73 -6.75
N ARG A 133 -6.99 -7.26 -7.81
CA ARG A 133 -6.30 -7.66 -9.04
C ARG A 133 -5.68 -6.45 -9.74
N GLN A 134 -6.40 -5.33 -9.83
CA GLN A 134 -5.90 -4.10 -10.43
C GLN A 134 -4.68 -3.57 -9.65
N LEU A 135 -4.78 -3.45 -8.32
CA LEU A 135 -3.68 -2.99 -7.47
C LEU A 135 -2.45 -3.91 -7.52
N SER A 136 -2.67 -5.23 -7.47
CA SER A 136 -1.61 -6.22 -7.58
C SER A 136 -0.86 -6.12 -8.92
N ASN A 137 -1.60 -5.96 -10.02
CA ASN A 137 -1.04 -5.77 -11.36
C ASN A 137 -0.24 -4.46 -11.47
N GLN A 138 -0.73 -3.35 -10.90
CA GLN A 138 0.01 -2.09 -10.88
C GLN A 138 1.29 -2.22 -10.07
N ARG A 139 1.22 -2.79 -8.86
CA ARG A 139 2.39 -3.03 -8.02
C ARG A 139 3.42 -3.89 -8.74
N GLY A 140 3.02 -4.95 -9.44
CA GLY A 140 3.96 -5.84 -10.14
C GLY A 140 4.66 -5.20 -11.35
N LYS A 141 4.11 -4.12 -11.92
CA LYS A 141 4.62 -3.46 -13.14
C LYS A 141 5.42 -2.20 -12.86
N GLU A 142 5.06 -1.45 -11.82
CA GLU A 142 5.54 -0.10 -11.60
C GLU A 142 6.68 -0.07 -10.57
N ARG A 143 7.90 0.27 -11.02
CA ARG A 143 9.12 0.28 -10.18
C ARG A 143 8.99 1.16 -8.94
N SER A 144 8.33 2.33 -9.07
CA SER A 144 8.09 3.22 -7.94
C SER A 144 7.19 2.59 -6.87
N LEU A 145 6.27 1.70 -7.23
CA LEU A 145 5.45 0.98 -6.24
C LEU A 145 6.20 -0.21 -5.63
N LEU A 146 7.06 -0.89 -6.39
CA LEU A 146 7.90 -1.99 -5.90
C LEU A 146 8.99 -1.51 -4.95
N HIS A 147 9.84 -0.61 -5.43
CA HIS A 147 11.11 -0.26 -4.77
C HIS A 147 11.18 1.20 -4.34
N GLY A 148 10.23 2.02 -4.78
CA GLY A 148 10.29 3.47 -4.58
C GLY A 148 10.29 3.89 -3.12
N ASP A 149 11.02 4.95 -2.84
CA ASP A 149 11.06 5.60 -1.55
C ASP A 149 9.67 6.10 -1.17
N PHE A 150 9.39 6.12 0.13
CA PHE A 150 8.14 6.59 0.71
C PHE A 150 8.31 7.98 1.33
N HIS A 151 7.46 8.92 0.92
CA HIS A 151 7.46 10.29 1.42
C HIS A 151 6.06 10.68 1.87
N ALA A 152 5.82 10.64 3.19
CA ALA A 152 4.56 11.09 3.77
C ALA A 152 4.38 12.59 3.59
N LEU A 153 3.18 13.01 3.18
CA LEU A 153 2.81 14.40 3.02
C LEU A 153 2.09 14.91 4.26
N THR A 154 2.17 16.22 4.49
CA THR A 154 1.24 16.89 5.41
C THR A 154 -0.14 16.94 4.76
N SER A 155 -1.14 16.50 5.51
CA SER A 155 -2.54 16.40 5.11
C SER A 155 -3.41 16.64 6.35
N GLY A 156 -4.72 16.86 6.16
CA GLY A 156 -5.67 16.97 7.28
C GLY A 156 -5.75 15.70 8.14
N SER A 157 -6.37 15.79 9.33
CA SER A 157 -6.40 14.69 10.33
C SER A 157 -7.01 13.38 9.81
N ASP A 158 -7.99 13.47 8.92
CA ASP A 158 -8.67 12.32 8.34
C ASP A 158 -8.03 11.83 7.04
N LEU A 159 -7.05 12.57 6.52
CA LEU A 159 -6.37 12.26 5.28
C LEU A 159 -4.99 11.69 5.54
N PHE A 160 -4.64 10.64 4.79
CA PHE A 160 -3.28 10.17 4.69
C PHE A 160 -2.83 10.22 3.24
N ALA A 161 -1.83 11.07 2.96
CA ALA A 161 -1.25 11.20 1.65
C ALA A 161 0.26 10.98 1.66
N TYR A 162 0.78 10.38 0.58
CA TYR A 162 2.21 10.12 0.42
C TYR A 162 2.60 9.91 -1.04
N VAL A 163 3.89 10.11 -1.32
CA VAL A 163 4.50 9.88 -2.64
C VAL A 163 5.37 8.63 -2.61
N ARG A 164 5.27 7.83 -3.68
CA ARG A 164 6.21 6.76 -4.03
C ARG A 164 7.01 7.16 -5.26
N ARG A 165 8.34 7.18 -5.13
CA ARG A 165 9.25 7.61 -6.20
C ARG A 165 10.46 6.68 -6.31
N TRP A 166 10.85 6.32 -7.53
CA TRP A 166 12.05 5.55 -7.79
C TRP A 166 12.77 6.14 -8.99
N ASP A 167 13.99 6.63 -8.78
CA ASP A 167 14.87 7.12 -9.85
C ASP A 167 14.14 8.06 -10.84
N GLN A 168 14.29 7.83 -12.14
CA GLN A 168 13.63 8.57 -13.23
C GLN A 168 12.29 7.95 -13.66
N ASN A 169 11.72 7.03 -12.87
CA ASN A 169 10.45 6.39 -13.21
C ASN A 169 9.23 7.29 -12.91
N LYS A 170 8.09 6.89 -13.48
CA LYS A 170 6.76 7.44 -13.13
C LYS A 170 6.57 7.41 -11.62
N ARG A 171 6.07 8.51 -11.06
CA ARG A 171 5.87 8.69 -9.62
C ARG A 171 4.40 8.51 -9.28
N PHE A 172 4.11 8.08 -8.06
CA PHE A 172 2.75 7.84 -7.59
C PHE A 172 2.45 8.69 -6.38
N LEU A 173 1.27 9.30 -6.40
CA LEU A 173 0.67 9.99 -5.26
C LEU A 173 -0.51 9.14 -4.80
N VAL A 174 -0.50 8.77 -3.52
CA VAL A 174 -1.61 8.07 -2.87
C VAL A 174 -2.29 9.06 -1.92
N VAL A 175 -3.61 9.16 -1.99
CA VAL A 175 -4.41 10.00 -1.10
C VAL A 175 -5.58 9.17 -0.57
N LEU A 176 -5.68 9.05 0.75
CA LEU A 176 -6.64 8.21 1.43
C LEU A 176 -7.50 9.07 2.36
N ASN A 177 -8.81 9.10 2.15
CA ASN A 177 -9.76 9.74 3.05
C ASN A 177 -10.33 8.70 4.00
N PHE A 178 -9.91 8.71 5.26
CA PHE A 178 -10.45 7.85 6.29
C PHE A 178 -11.70 8.44 6.98
N GLY A 179 -12.01 9.71 6.72
CA GLY A 179 -13.16 10.39 7.31
C GLY A 179 -14.49 9.97 6.68
N ASP A 180 -15.57 10.24 7.43
CA ASP A 180 -16.96 9.98 7.02
C ASP A 180 -17.55 11.08 6.12
N VAL A 181 -16.77 12.13 5.85
CA VAL A 181 -17.20 13.30 5.06
C VAL A 181 -16.26 13.50 3.87
N GLY A 182 -16.83 13.91 2.73
CA GLY A 182 -16.05 14.29 1.56
C GLY A 182 -15.32 15.60 1.79
N GLN A 183 -14.05 15.66 1.41
CA GLN A 183 -13.19 16.81 1.70
C GLN A 183 -12.16 17.04 0.59
N THR A 184 -11.70 18.29 0.49
CA THR A 184 -10.60 18.66 -0.40
C THR A 184 -9.28 18.36 0.31
N ALA A 185 -8.32 17.74 -0.39
CA ALA A 185 -7.03 17.41 0.19
C ALA A 185 -6.08 18.61 0.16
N PRO A 186 -5.72 19.22 1.32
CA PRO A 186 -4.76 20.31 1.35
C PRO A 186 -3.35 19.73 1.25
N LEU A 187 -2.93 19.37 0.03
CA LEU A 187 -1.62 18.80 -0.22
C LEU A 187 -0.59 19.92 -0.40
N ALA A 188 0.46 19.93 0.43
CA ALA A 188 1.55 20.89 0.33
C ALA A 188 2.41 20.61 -0.92
N ALA A 189 1.95 21.06 -2.09
CA ALA A 189 2.55 20.74 -3.38
C ALA A 189 4.04 21.18 -3.50
N ALA A 190 4.38 22.33 -2.90
CA ALA A 190 5.69 22.95 -3.03
C ALA A 190 6.81 22.20 -2.29
N SER A 191 6.55 21.63 -1.10
CA SER A 191 7.58 20.93 -0.32
C SER A 191 7.85 19.50 -0.81
N ALA A 192 6.91 18.93 -1.57
CA ALA A 192 6.98 17.56 -2.06
C ALA A 192 7.39 17.44 -3.54
N GLY A 193 7.58 18.56 -4.24
CA GLY A 193 7.86 18.56 -5.68
C GLY A 193 6.71 18.00 -6.51
N LEU A 194 5.47 18.21 -6.06
CA LEU A 194 4.28 17.76 -6.77
C LEU A 194 3.92 18.75 -7.89
N PRO A 195 3.57 18.25 -9.10
CA PRO A 195 3.08 19.11 -10.17
C PRO A 195 1.67 19.63 -9.87
N ALA A 196 1.27 20.69 -10.57
CA ALA A 196 -0.08 21.26 -10.45
C ALA A 196 -1.19 20.30 -10.91
N LYS A 197 -0.87 19.40 -11.86
CA LYS A 197 -1.78 18.39 -12.40
C LYS A 197 -1.21 16.99 -12.22
N VAL A 198 -2.09 16.06 -11.88
CA VAL A 198 -1.80 14.63 -11.70
C VAL A 198 -2.89 13.82 -12.38
N ASP A 199 -2.54 12.66 -12.93
CA ASP A 199 -3.52 11.83 -13.64
C ASP A 199 -4.02 10.70 -12.73
N LEU A 200 -5.32 10.44 -12.79
CA LEU A 200 -5.96 9.39 -12.01
C LEU A 200 -5.70 8.01 -12.59
N LEU A 201 -5.03 7.15 -11.84
CA LEU A 201 -4.86 5.75 -12.25
C LEU A 201 -6.00 4.86 -11.76
N LEU A 202 -6.38 5.02 -10.49
CA LEU A 202 -7.39 4.17 -9.85
C LEU A 202 -8.05 4.89 -8.67
N SER A 203 -9.37 4.72 -8.52
CA SER A 203 -10.10 5.05 -7.29
C SER A 203 -10.58 3.76 -6.60
N THR A 204 -10.63 3.78 -5.27
CA THR A 204 -11.28 2.72 -4.49
C THR A 204 -12.80 2.75 -4.63
N GLN A 205 -13.40 3.81 -5.17
CA GLN A 205 -14.83 3.89 -5.42
C GLN A 205 -15.11 3.86 -6.93
N PRO A 206 -16.22 3.23 -7.36
CA PRO A 206 -16.62 3.27 -8.76
C PRO A 206 -17.08 4.70 -9.13
N GLY A 207 -16.95 5.05 -10.42
CA GLY A 207 -17.53 6.28 -10.96
C GLY A 207 -16.52 7.36 -11.38
N ARG A 208 -15.23 7.20 -11.03
CA ARG A 208 -14.17 8.04 -11.62
C ARG A 208 -13.56 7.38 -12.85
N GLU A 209 -13.31 8.19 -13.87
CA GLU A 209 -12.67 7.75 -15.10
C GLU A 209 -11.14 7.76 -14.95
N ALA A 210 -10.50 6.62 -15.22
CA ALA A 210 -9.05 6.52 -15.25
C ALA A 210 -8.46 7.43 -16.35
N ASP A 211 -7.20 7.82 -16.18
CA ASP A 211 -6.44 8.74 -17.03
C ASP A 211 -7.01 10.17 -17.10
N THR A 212 -7.97 10.52 -16.23
CA THR A 212 -8.43 11.90 -16.06
C THR A 212 -7.35 12.74 -15.38
N SER A 213 -7.00 13.87 -15.99
CA SER A 213 -6.06 14.84 -15.40
C SER A 213 -6.78 15.72 -14.38
N LEU A 214 -6.29 15.71 -13.13
CA LEU A 214 -6.88 16.38 -11.98
C LEU A 214 -5.96 17.49 -11.47
N GLU A 215 -6.55 18.62 -11.10
CA GLU A 215 -5.83 19.70 -10.43
C GLU A 215 -5.61 19.37 -8.96
N LEU A 216 -4.36 19.42 -8.52
CA LEU A 216 -3.98 19.01 -7.17
C LEU A 216 -4.57 19.94 -6.10
N GLU A 217 -4.69 21.24 -6.40
CA GLU A 217 -5.24 22.26 -5.50
C GLU A 217 -6.72 22.03 -5.18
N HIS A 218 -7.47 21.43 -6.12
CA HIS A 218 -8.90 21.17 -6.02
C HIS A 218 -9.23 19.68 -5.88
N LEU A 219 -8.25 18.87 -5.45
CA LEU A 219 -8.43 17.42 -5.35
C LEU A 219 -9.42 17.06 -4.24
N LYS A 220 -10.67 16.80 -4.63
CA LYS A 220 -11.74 16.36 -3.73
C LYS A 220 -11.80 14.84 -3.63
N LEU A 221 -11.93 14.32 -2.41
CA LEU A 221 -12.19 12.92 -2.11
C LEU A 221 -13.56 12.76 -1.47
N GLU A 222 -14.28 11.70 -1.84
CA GLU A 222 -15.52 11.28 -1.19
C GLU A 222 -15.22 10.58 0.16
N PRO A 223 -16.21 10.38 1.05
CA PRO A 223 -16.03 9.62 2.30
C PRO A 223 -15.45 8.25 2.01
N HIS A 224 -14.44 7.82 2.78
CA HIS A 224 -13.79 6.50 2.62
C HIS A 224 -13.19 6.24 1.23
N GLU A 225 -12.90 7.29 0.46
CA GLU A 225 -12.30 7.18 -0.87
C GLU A 225 -10.77 7.21 -0.81
N GLY A 226 -10.14 6.36 -1.62
CA GLY A 226 -8.70 6.35 -1.85
C GLY A 226 -8.40 6.51 -3.32
N LEU A 227 -7.47 7.41 -3.64
CA LEU A 227 -7.01 7.68 -5.00
C LEU A 227 -5.55 7.25 -5.15
N LEU A 228 -5.28 6.52 -6.23
CA LEU A 228 -3.95 6.27 -6.75
C LEU A 228 -3.79 7.13 -8.00
N LEU A 229 -2.91 8.12 -7.90
CA LEU A 229 -2.62 9.12 -8.91
C LEU A 229 -1.18 8.94 -9.39
N HIS A 230 -0.87 9.37 -10.60
CA HIS A 230 0.51 9.35 -11.10
C HIS A 230 0.91 10.63 -11.81
N PHE A 231 2.22 10.85 -11.87
CA PHE A 231 2.82 11.99 -12.58
C PHE A 231 4.24 11.66 -13.04
N PRO A 232 4.76 12.31 -14.09
CA PRO A 232 6.05 11.98 -14.66
C PRO A 232 7.23 12.40 -13.78
N TYR A 233 8.40 11.84 -14.08
CA TYR A 233 9.68 12.40 -13.65
C TYR A 233 9.92 13.73 -14.35
N VAL A 234 10.34 14.75 -13.61
CA VAL A 234 10.79 16.05 -14.14
C VAL A 234 12.24 16.21 -13.67
N ALA A 235 13.13 16.45 -14.62
CA ALA A 235 14.57 16.62 -14.43
C ALA A 235 14.93 18.03 -13.94
#